data_AF-A0A933MCE3-F1
#
_entry.id   AF-A0A933MCE3-F1
#
_cell.length_a   1.000
_cell.length_b   1.000
_cell.length_c   1.000
_cell.angle_alpha   90.00
_cell.angle_beta   90.00
_cell.angle_gamma   90.00
#
_symmetry.space_group_name_H-M   'P 1'
#
loop_
_entity.id
_entity.type
_entity.pdbx_description
1 polymer ?
#
loop_
_entity_poly.entity_id
_entity_poly.type
_entity_poly.pdbx_seq_one_letter_code
_entity_poly.pdbx_strand_id
1 'polypeptide(L)'
;MMDRSKEVVSLPELRKDMAFVFLCSGTFHLLLMLSAILYAYGRLPFEATPVAWTMWYLLHLVVTFLSGALCVFFHRKQSPFYLAQLAVDAAVGIVVFQVLFSISKWVIAARWVDPWLSLVPGAFLVCYGLRLRTGRQVWSRLNLQ
;
A
#
# COMPACT_ATOMS: atom_id res chain seq x y z
N MET A 1 9.80 6.10 39.36
CA MET A 1 10.65 6.89 38.45
C MET A 1 11.24 5.91 37.43
N MET A 2 10.53 5.65 36.32
CA MET A 2 11.06 4.84 35.22
C MET A 2 11.47 5.82 34.13
N ASP A 3 12.77 6.05 34.02
CA ASP A 3 13.36 6.75 32.89
C ASP A 3 13.18 5.83 31.66
N ARG A 4 12.05 6.02 30.95
CA ARG A 4 11.92 5.56 29.57
C ARG A 4 12.78 6.48 28.71
N SER A 5 14.09 6.30 28.82
CA SER A 5 15.03 6.72 27.79
C SER A 5 14.39 6.35 26.45
N LYS A 6 14.20 7.36 25.60
CA LYS A 6 13.48 7.26 24.34
C LYS A 6 14.12 6.12 23.54
N GLU A 7 13.49 4.95 23.48
CA GLU A 7 13.94 3.88 22.60
C GLU A 7 13.87 4.41 21.16
N VAL A 8 15.03 4.79 20.64
CA VAL A 8 15.21 5.14 19.24
C VAL A 8 15.01 3.84 18.48
N VAL A 9 13.88 3.72 17.81
CA VAL A 9 13.51 2.54 17.05
C VAL A 9 14.37 2.54 15.81
N SER A 10 15.05 1.43 15.56
CA SER A 10 15.91 1.32 14.38
C SER A 10 15.07 1.45 13.09
N LEU A 11 15.66 2.03 12.05
CA LEU A 11 14.99 2.17 10.75
C LEU A 11 14.43 0.84 10.19
N PRO A 12 15.11 -0.31 10.31
CA PRO A 12 14.52 -1.61 9.94
C PRO A 12 13.22 -1.94 10.66
N GLU A 13 13.09 -1.61 11.95
CA GLU A 13 11.85 -1.82 12.70
C GLU A 13 10.75 -0.86 12.24
N LEU A 14 11.06 0.41 12.00
CA LEU A 14 10.11 1.38 11.43
C LEU A 14 9.56 0.91 10.08
N ARG A 15 10.41 0.28 9.26
CA ARG A 15 9.99 -0.31 7.98
C ARG A 15 9.06 -1.50 8.13
N LYS A 16 9.15 -2.28 9.21
CA LYS A 16 8.22 -3.39 9.46
C LYS A 16 6.82 -2.88 9.75
N ASP A 17 6.69 -1.76 10.46
CA ASP A 17 5.39 -1.13 10.70
C ASP A 17 4.78 -0.62 9.39
N MET A 18 5.56 0.06 8.55
CA MET A 18 5.11 0.49 7.22
C MET A 18 4.83 -0.70 6.29
N ALA A 19 5.62 -1.76 6.38
CA ALA A 19 5.39 -3.00 5.65
C ALA A 19 4.03 -3.60 6.01
N PHE A 20 3.65 -3.59 7.28
CA PHE A 20 2.34 -4.06 7.74
C PHE A 20 1.22 -3.25 7.09
N VAL A 21 1.33 -1.91 7.04
CA VAL A 21 0.36 -1.04 6.35
C VAL A 21 0.19 -1.46 4.88
N PHE A 22 1.29 -1.66 4.15
CA PHE A 22 1.25 -2.06 2.75
C PHE A 22 0.73 -3.48 2.52
N LEU A 23 1.05 -4.43 3.40
CA LEU A 23 0.54 -5.79 3.34
C LEU A 23 -0.97 -5.82 3.53
N CYS A 24 -1.49 -5.11 4.54
CA CYS A 24 -2.92 -5.01 4.80
C CYS A 24 -3.64 -4.33 3.64
N SER A 25 -3.13 -3.18 3.18
CA SER A 25 -3.69 -2.43 2.06
C SER A 25 -3.71 -3.26 0.77
N GLY A 26 -2.57 -3.87 0.40
CA GLY A 26 -2.45 -4.70 -0.79
C GLY A 26 -3.37 -5.92 -0.76
N THR A 27 -3.47 -6.60 0.38
CA THR A 27 -4.37 -7.75 0.57
C THR A 27 -5.83 -7.32 0.44
N PHE A 28 -6.21 -6.21 1.08
CA PHE A 28 -7.57 -5.68 0.97
C PHE A 28 -7.91 -5.30 -0.48
N HIS A 29 -6.99 -4.63 -1.18
CA HIS A 29 -7.17 -4.25 -2.57
C HIS A 29 -7.33 -5.49 -3.48
N LEU A 30 -6.50 -6.53 -3.28
CA LEU A 30 -6.62 -7.80 -4.01
C LEU A 30 -8.00 -8.43 -3.82
N LEU A 31 -8.49 -8.49 -2.58
CA LEU A 31 -9.81 -9.03 -2.27
C LEU A 31 -10.93 -8.22 -2.94
N LEU A 32 -10.81 -6.88 -2.93
CA LEU A 32 -11.77 -5.99 -3.57
C LEU A 32 -11.81 -6.18 -5.09
N MET A 33 -10.64 -6.23 -5.74
CA MET A 33 -10.54 -6.43 -7.20
C MET A 33 -10.97 -7.85 -7.61
N LEU A 34 -10.58 -8.87 -6.84
CA LEU A 34 -11.07 -10.24 -7.05
C LEU A 34 -12.59 -10.31 -6.96
N SER A 35 -13.19 -9.65 -5.96
CA SER A 35 -14.65 -9.58 -5.82
C SER A 35 -15.29 -8.87 -7.02
N ALA A 36 -14.71 -7.77 -7.49
CA ALA A 36 -15.20 -7.05 -8.66
C ALA A 36 -15.13 -7.90 -9.94
N ILE A 37 -14.04 -8.64 -10.15
CA ILE A 37 -13.89 -9.57 -11.28
C ILE A 37 -14.94 -10.69 -11.20
N LEU A 38 -15.07 -11.35 -10.05
CA LEU A 38 -16.03 -12.43 -9.85
C LEU A 38 -17.48 -11.94 -10.00
N TYR A 39 -17.79 -10.73 -9.52
CA TYR A 39 -19.07 -10.07 -9.75
C TYR A 39 -19.33 -9.84 -11.24
N ALA A 40 -18.35 -9.31 -11.98
CA ALA A 40 -18.46 -9.06 -13.42
C ALA A 40 -18.70 -10.35 -14.23
N TYR A 41 -18.21 -11.50 -13.74
CA TYR A 41 -18.48 -12.82 -14.32
C TYR A 41 -19.76 -13.50 -13.81
N GLY A 42 -20.58 -12.83 -13.00
CA GLY A 42 -21.82 -13.38 -12.45
C GLY A 42 -21.59 -14.53 -11.46
N ARG A 43 -20.42 -14.56 -10.80
CA ARG A 43 -20.04 -15.62 -9.85
C ARG A 43 -20.37 -15.31 -8.39
N LEU A 44 -20.83 -14.08 -8.10
CA LEU A 44 -21.19 -13.67 -6.75
C LEU A 44 -22.71 -13.55 -6.59
N PRO A 45 -23.28 -13.99 -5.46
CA PRO A 45 -24.73 -14.05 -5.25
C PRO A 45 -25.35 -12.72 -4.78
N PHE A 46 -24.58 -11.64 -4.71
CA PHE A 46 -25.06 -10.32 -4.28
C PHE A 46 -25.07 -9.33 -5.44
N GLU A 47 -25.99 -8.39 -5.42
CA GLU A 47 -26.00 -7.22 -6.30
C GLU A 47 -25.29 -6.04 -5.63
N ALA A 48 -24.35 -5.43 -6.34
CA ALA A 48 -23.67 -4.24 -5.86
C ALA A 48 -23.81 -3.12 -6.91
N THR A 49 -24.34 -1.99 -6.47
CA THR A 49 -24.49 -0.81 -7.34
C THR A 49 -23.12 -0.26 -7.73
N PRO A 50 -23.01 0.43 -8.89
CA PRO A 50 -21.76 1.11 -9.27
C PRO A 50 -21.26 2.10 -8.20
N VAL A 51 -22.18 2.71 -7.45
CA VAL A 51 -21.87 3.60 -6.33
C VAL A 51 -21.21 2.82 -5.19
N ALA A 52 -21.73 1.64 -4.82
CA ALA A 52 -21.14 0.82 -3.77
C ALA A 52 -19.70 0.40 -4.10
N TRP A 53 -19.44 -0.05 -5.33
CA TRP A 53 -18.08 -0.38 -5.79
C TRP A 53 -17.14 0.82 -5.72
N THR A 54 -17.61 2.00 -6.13
CA THR A 54 -16.84 3.24 -6.06
C THR A 54 -16.54 3.63 -4.61
N MET A 55 -17.51 3.47 -3.70
CA MET A 55 -17.33 3.79 -2.28
C MET A 55 -16.33 2.84 -1.61
N TRP A 56 -16.41 1.53 -1.86
CA TRP A 56 -15.42 0.58 -1.34
C TRP A 56 -14.02 0.87 -1.89
N TYR A 57 -13.93 1.27 -3.17
CA TYR A 57 -12.68 1.72 -3.76
C TYR A 57 -12.14 2.99 -3.07
N LEU A 58 -12.95 4.03 -2.88
CA LEU A 58 -12.47 5.26 -2.24
C LEU A 58 -12.10 5.03 -0.77
N LEU A 59 -12.87 4.21 -0.07
CA LEU A 59 -12.63 3.90 1.33
C LEU A 59 -11.26 3.24 1.55
N HIS A 60 -10.90 2.21 0.76
CA HIS A 60 -9.61 1.54 0.96
C HIS A 60 -8.43 2.45 0.62
N LEU A 61 -8.60 3.35 -0.35
CA LEU A 61 -7.60 4.34 -0.71
C LEU A 61 -7.36 5.29 0.47
N VAL A 62 -8.43 5.87 1.03
CA VAL A 62 -8.36 6.77 2.19
C VAL A 62 -7.74 6.07 3.40
N VAL A 63 -8.16 4.84 3.69
CA VAL A 63 -7.59 4.04 4.79
C VAL A 63 -6.09 3.83 4.58
N THR A 64 -5.64 3.51 3.37
CA THR A 64 -4.22 3.33 3.07
C THR A 64 -3.39 4.59 3.32
N PHE A 65 -3.85 5.74 2.84
CA PHE A 65 -3.18 7.03 3.06
C PHE A 65 -3.14 7.39 4.56
N LEU A 66 -4.27 7.26 5.25
CA LEU A 66 -4.35 7.58 6.68
C LEU A 66 -3.49 6.65 7.52
N SER A 67 -3.49 5.34 7.24
CA SER A 67 -2.63 4.38 7.94
C SER A 67 -1.14 4.67 7.73
N GLY A 68 -0.73 5.04 6.51
CA GLY A 68 0.65 5.46 6.24
C GLY A 68 1.04 6.74 6.98
N ALA A 69 0.17 7.76 6.95
CA ALA A 69 0.39 9.02 7.67
C ALA A 69 0.43 8.81 9.20
N LEU A 70 -0.48 7.98 9.74
CA LEU A 70 -0.51 7.61 11.16
C LEU A 70 0.77 6.87 11.55
N CYS A 71 1.26 5.95 10.73
CA CYS A 71 2.52 5.25 10.97
C CYS A 71 3.68 6.25 11.13
N VAL A 72 3.79 7.25 10.26
CA VAL A 72 4.81 8.31 10.38
C VAL A 72 4.57 9.17 11.62
N PHE A 73 3.32 9.54 11.90
CA PHE A 73 2.95 10.37 13.05
C PHE A 73 3.27 9.71 14.39
N PHE A 74 2.98 8.41 14.56
CA PHE A 74 3.32 7.69 15.79
C PHE A 74 4.83 7.65 16.04
N HIS A 75 5.62 7.65 14.97
CA HIS A 75 7.07 7.69 15.02
C HIS A 75 7.68 9.09 15.01
N ARG A 76 6.88 10.16 15.12
CA ARG A 76 7.34 11.58 15.05
C ARG A 76 8.46 11.97 16.03
N LYS A 77 8.71 11.17 17.07
CA LYS A 77 9.78 11.39 18.05
C LYS A 77 11.14 10.80 17.62
N GLN A 78 11.18 10.06 16.51
CA GLN A 78 12.40 9.50 15.93
C GLN A 78 13.25 10.58 15.24
N SER A 79 14.50 10.22 14.89
CA SER A 79 15.37 11.09 14.10
C SER A 79 14.67 11.57 12.82
N PRO A 80 14.75 12.86 12.46
CA PRO A 80 14.13 13.39 11.24
C PRO A 80 14.62 12.67 9.98
N PHE A 81 15.86 12.17 10.00
CA PHE A 81 16.41 11.38 8.90
C PHE A 81 15.70 10.03 8.73
N TYR A 82 15.36 9.34 9.81
CA TYR A 82 14.61 8.08 9.75
C TYR A 82 13.17 8.30 9.33
N LEU A 83 12.54 9.39 9.80
CA LEU A 83 11.20 9.76 9.37
C LEU A 83 11.15 10.15 7.90
N ALA A 84 12.16 10.86 7.40
CA ALA A 84 12.29 11.17 5.98
C ALA A 84 12.40 9.89 5.13
N GLN A 85 13.23 8.92 5.53
CA GLN A 85 13.32 7.64 4.82
C GLN A 85 12.01 6.85 4.87
N LEU A 86 11.33 6.81 6.02
CA LEU A 86 10.03 6.14 6.16
C LEU A 86 8.96 6.80 5.28
N ALA A 87 8.95 8.14 5.21
CA ALA A 87 8.06 8.91 4.36
C ALA A 87 8.36 8.68 2.87
N VAL A 88 9.63 8.56 2.48
CA VAL A 88 10.03 8.20 1.10
C VAL A 88 9.55 6.78 0.76
N ASP A 89 9.77 5.80 1.65
CA ASP A 89 9.30 4.43 1.45
C ASP A 89 7.77 4.40 1.31
N ALA A 90 7.04 5.21 2.08
CA ALA A 90 5.59 5.36 1.98
C ALA A 90 5.16 5.99 0.64
N ALA A 91 5.75 7.14 0.28
CA ALA A 91 5.43 7.88 -0.93
C ALA A 91 5.66 7.04 -2.18
N VAL A 92 6.79 6.32 -2.23
CA VAL A 92 7.12 5.43 -3.36
C VAL A 92 6.08 4.33 -3.54
N GLY A 93 5.73 3.62 -2.47
CA GLY A 93 4.75 2.54 -2.53
C GLY A 93 3.41 3.05 -3.05
N ILE A 94 2.95 4.19 -2.54
CA ILE A 94 1.69 4.82 -2.93
C ILE A 94 1.72 5.29 -4.39
N VAL A 95 2.79 5.98 -4.82
CA VAL A 95 2.90 6.53 -6.18
C VAL A 95 2.94 5.42 -7.21
N VAL A 96 3.77 4.39 -7.01
CA VAL A 96 3.87 3.27 -7.95
C VAL A 96 2.56 2.50 -8.02
N PHE A 97 1.91 2.26 -6.87
CA PHE A 97 0.56 1.67 -6.84
C PHE A 97 -0.42 2.49 -7.68
N GLN A 98 -0.46 3.80 -7.50
CA GLN A 98 -1.40 4.67 -8.22
C GLN A 98 -1.14 4.69 -9.73
N VAL A 99 0.12 4.67 -10.15
CA VAL A 99 0.51 4.57 -11.56
C VAL A 99 0.05 3.22 -12.14
N LEU A 100 0.36 2.11 -11.47
CA LEU A 100 -0.06 0.77 -11.91
C LEU A 100 -1.58 0.66 -11.98
N PHE A 101 -2.29 1.21 -11.00
CA PHE A 101 -3.75 1.23 -11.00
C PHE A 101 -4.31 2.02 -12.19
N SER A 102 -3.82 3.24 -12.41
CA SER A 102 -4.26 4.08 -13.52
C SER A 102 -4.02 3.42 -14.88
N ILE A 103 -2.84 2.83 -15.08
CA ILE A 103 -2.52 2.09 -16.31
C ILE A 103 -3.46 0.89 -16.46
N SER A 104 -3.58 0.05 -15.43
CA SER A 104 -4.43 -1.15 -15.45
C SER A 104 -5.88 -0.80 -15.79
N LYS A 105 -6.44 0.22 -15.13
CA LYS A 105 -7.80 0.72 -15.41
C LYS A 105 -7.95 1.15 -16.85
N TRP A 106 -6.99 1.91 -17.39
CA TRP A 106 -7.05 2.42 -18.75
C TRP A 106 -7.00 1.29 -19.79
N VAL A 107 -6.07 0.34 -19.66
CA VAL A 107 -5.95 -0.76 -20.63
C VAL A 107 -7.12 -1.76 -20.55
N ILE A 108 -7.67 -1.99 -19.35
CA ILE A 108 -8.89 -2.81 -19.18
C ILE A 108 -10.10 -2.11 -19.80
N ALA A 109 -10.26 -0.80 -19.57
CA ALA A 109 -11.34 -0.01 -20.16
C ALA A 109 -11.26 0.02 -21.69
N ALA A 110 -10.04 0.05 -22.24
CA ALA A 110 -9.78 -0.07 -23.67
C ALA A 110 -9.98 -1.50 -24.23
N ARG A 111 -10.26 -2.48 -23.35
CA ARG A 111 -10.40 -3.91 -23.67
C ARG A 111 -9.17 -4.52 -24.34
N TRP A 112 -8.00 -3.98 -24.07
CA TRP A 112 -6.74 -4.49 -24.62
C TRP A 112 -6.23 -5.73 -23.88
N VAL A 113 -6.70 -5.92 -22.65
CA VAL A 113 -6.24 -6.96 -21.73
C VAL A 113 -7.41 -7.48 -20.89
N ASP A 114 -7.19 -8.63 -20.25
CA ASP A 114 -8.15 -9.26 -19.36
C ASP A 114 -8.35 -8.49 -18.03
N PRO A 115 -9.58 -8.41 -17.47
CA PRO A 115 -9.86 -7.84 -16.15
C PRO A 115 -8.96 -8.33 -15.00
N TRP A 116 -8.38 -9.54 -15.07
CA TRP A 116 -7.42 -10.06 -14.09
C TRP A 116 -6.20 -9.15 -13.90
N LEU A 117 -5.86 -8.30 -14.89
CA LEU A 117 -4.79 -7.32 -14.74
C LEU A 117 -5.06 -6.33 -13.58
N SER A 118 -6.32 -6.13 -13.18
CA SER A 118 -6.67 -5.29 -12.02
C SER A 118 -6.13 -5.81 -10.69
N LEU A 119 -5.63 -7.06 -10.63
CA LEU A 119 -4.93 -7.59 -9.45
C LEU A 119 -3.49 -7.08 -9.31
N VAL A 120 -2.87 -6.60 -10.39
CA VAL A 120 -1.45 -6.20 -10.41
C VAL A 120 -1.11 -5.12 -9.38
N PRO A 121 -1.90 -4.02 -9.23
CA PRO A 121 -1.61 -2.99 -8.23
C PRO A 121 -1.61 -3.56 -6.80
N GLY A 122 -2.60 -4.41 -6.47
CA GLY A 122 -2.67 -5.06 -5.15
C GLY A 122 -1.50 -6.01 -4.90
N ALA A 123 -1.14 -6.82 -5.90
CA ALA A 123 0.01 -7.72 -5.82
C ALA A 123 1.32 -6.95 -5.63
N PHE A 124 1.48 -5.81 -6.32
CA PHE A 124 2.61 -4.91 -6.12
C PHE A 124 2.71 -4.44 -4.66
N LEU A 125 1.61 -3.95 -4.07
CA LEU A 125 1.63 -3.49 -2.67
C LEU A 125 2.01 -4.60 -1.68
N VAL A 126 1.51 -5.82 -1.90
CA VAL A 126 1.88 -6.98 -1.07
C VAL A 126 3.37 -7.28 -1.21
N CYS A 127 3.88 -7.38 -2.44
CA CYS A 127 5.31 -7.62 -2.70
C CYS A 127 6.19 -6.51 -2.13
N TYR A 128 5.77 -5.25 -2.25
CA TYR A 128 6.46 -4.10 -1.70
C TYR A 128 6.50 -4.13 -0.17
N GLY A 129 5.38 -4.45 0.48
CA GLY A 129 5.30 -4.67 1.92
C GLY A 129 6.21 -5.81 2.39
N LEU A 130 6.17 -6.97 1.72
CA LEU A 130 7.07 -8.10 2.01
C LEU A 130 8.55 -7.69 1.90
N ARG A 131 8.89 -6.89 0.88
CA ARG A 131 10.24 -6.36 0.70
C ARG A 131 10.64 -5.46 1.86
N LEU A 132 9.80 -4.49 2.24
CA LEU A 132 10.05 -3.59 3.36
C LEU A 132 10.17 -4.33 4.70
N ARG A 133 9.41 -5.42 4.89
CA ARG A 133 9.47 -6.27 6.10
C ARG A 133 10.85 -6.87 6.34
N THR A 134 11.66 -7.03 5.29
CA THR A 134 13.07 -7.48 5.42
C THR A 134 13.99 -6.41 6.00
N GLY A 135 13.49 -5.20 6.29
CA GLY A 135 14.24 -4.06 6.81
C GLY A 135 15.15 -3.38 5.78
N ARG A 136 15.27 -3.95 4.56
CA ARG A 136 16.14 -3.42 3.51
C ARG A 136 15.51 -2.18 2.85
N GLN A 137 16.38 -1.24 2.49
CA GLN A 137 16.02 -0.11 1.64
C GLN A 137 15.59 -0.64 0.25
N VAL A 138 14.59 -0.01 -0.35
CA VAL A 138 14.19 -0.31 -1.72
C VAL A 138 15.13 0.35 -2.74
N TRP A 139 15.82 1.43 -2.35
CA TRP A 139 16.57 2.32 -3.24
C TRP A 139 18.10 2.29 -3.07
N SER A 140 18.67 1.16 -2.65
CA SER A 140 20.07 1.05 -2.20
C SER A 140 21.16 1.20 -3.30
N ARG A 141 20.94 1.98 -4.36
CA ARG A 141 21.96 2.30 -5.38
C ARG A 141 22.30 3.78 -5.49
N LEU A 142 21.77 4.63 -4.62
CA LEU A 142 22.31 5.98 -4.43
C LEU A 142 23.20 5.96 -3.19
N ASN A 143 24.43 5.46 -3.38
CA ASN A 143 25.53 5.70 -2.45
C ASN A 143 25.77 7.21 -2.40
N LEU A 144 25.11 7.90 -1.47
CA LEU A 144 25.68 9.10 -0.89
C LEU A 144 26.57 8.60 0.27
N GLN A 145 27.77 8.16 -0.11
CA GLN A 145 28.94 8.23 0.76
C GLN A 145 29.40 9.68 0.82
#